data_AF-A0A6C0KVA6-F1
#
_entry.id   AF-A0A6C0KVA6-F1
#
_cell.length_a   1.000
_cell.length_b   1.000
_cell.length_c   1.000
_cell.angle_alpha   90.00
_cell.angle_beta   90.00
_cell.angle_gamma   90.00
#
_symmetry.space_group_name_H-M   'P 1'
#
loop_
_entity.id
_entity.type
_entity.pdbx_description
1 polymer ?
#
loop_
_entity_poly.entity_id
_entity_poly.type
_entity_poly.pdbx_seq_one_letter_code
_entity_poly.pdbx_strand_id
1 'polypeptide(L)'
;MEPITGLSGEYIFSYIDGQEKQVYAFDVRSFTSLLEQEIPQNPYTRRHFSEAVLKKGMSFIRWCRKKGIDTRWAPIDAVTPEQRFQIKVTDLFQKIDELNYYTNPDWFIKLTADKLRCFYVELYDIWYHRAELSSGMRSTICPPPAKPFRYTIQDVVAMKNIDTLRKLTIDTTRMLISAATDKPDRTLGAMYVVTALTLVSRPCAEMYPWLFESATPGIYARYRTLTEGGLPPATVTTLNLINTILAGQAE
;
A
#
# COMPACT_ATOMS: atom_id res chain seq x y z
N MET A 1 -0.35 -10.29 23.40
CA MET A 1 0.47 -11.51 23.44
C MET A 1 -0.14 -12.48 22.45
N GLU A 2 0.63 -13.00 21.50
CA GLU A 2 0.16 -14.08 20.64
C GLU A 2 0.00 -15.36 21.47
N PRO A 3 -1.03 -16.16 21.23
CA PRO A 3 -1.22 -17.42 21.95
C PRO A 3 -0.15 -18.44 21.55
N ILE A 4 0.52 -19.02 22.54
CA ILE A 4 1.57 -20.06 22.37
C ILE A 4 1.05 -21.27 21.57
N THR A 5 -0.26 -21.52 21.59
CA THR A 5 -0.91 -22.62 20.88
C THR A 5 -0.78 -22.54 19.35
N GLY A 6 -0.38 -21.39 18.79
CA GLY A 6 -0.13 -21.23 17.36
C GLY A 6 1.25 -21.71 16.89
N LEU A 7 2.17 -22.06 17.81
CA LEU A 7 3.54 -22.47 17.49
C LEU A 7 3.68 -24.00 17.52
N SER A 8 4.34 -24.56 16.50
CA SER A 8 4.77 -25.97 16.56
C SER A 8 5.76 -26.14 17.71
N GLY A 9 5.53 -27.14 18.55
CA GLY A 9 6.29 -27.34 19.80
C GLY A 9 7.80 -27.49 19.61
N GLU A 10 8.24 -27.91 18.43
CA GLU A 10 9.66 -28.04 18.06
C GLU A 10 10.40 -26.70 17.95
N TYR A 11 9.68 -25.60 17.77
CA TYR A 11 10.23 -24.24 17.71
C TYR A 11 10.16 -23.51 19.06
N ILE A 12 9.61 -24.10 20.12
CA ILE A 12 9.39 -23.37 21.38
C ILE A 12 10.64 -23.43 22.27
N PHE A 13 11.28 -22.28 22.43
CA PHE A 13 12.28 -22.06 23.47
C PHE A 13 11.62 -21.38 24.68
N SER A 14 11.86 -21.86 25.89
CA SER A 14 11.34 -21.20 27.10
C SER A 14 12.34 -21.14 28.25
N TYR A 15 12.19 -20.12 29.09
CA TYR A 15 12.94 -19.99 30.33
C TYR A 15 12.09 -19.33 31.44
N ILE A 16 12.49 -19.54 32.69
CA ILE A 16 11.88 -18.90 33.85
C ILE A 16 12.76 -17.72 34.24
N ASP A 17 12.17 -16.53 34.35
CA ASP A 17 12.86 -15.38 34.94
C ASP A 17 12.97 -15.60 36.46
N GLY A 18 14.21 -15.65 36.96
CA GLY A 18 14.50 -15.88 38.36
C GLY A 18 13.99 -14.77 39.30
N GLN A 19 13.75 -13.56 38.79
CA GLN A 19 13.22 -12.45 39.59
C GLN A 19 11.70 -12.45 39.67
N GLU A 20 11.02 -12.76 38.56
CA GLU A 20 9.56 -12.63 38.46
C GLU A 20 8.82 -13.97 38.58
N LYS A 21 9.55 -15.09 38.59
CA LYS A 21 9.01 -16.46 38.52
C LYS A 21 8.03 -16.66 37.36
N GLN A 22 8.13 -15.83 36.32
CA GLN A 22 7.33 -15.92 35.11
C GLN A 22 8.04 -16.78 34.05
N VAL A 23 7.26 -17.57 33.32
CA VAL A 23 7.75 -18.37 32.19
C VAL A 23 7.62 -17.53 30.92
N TYR A 24 8.73 -17.28 30.26
CA TYR A 24 8.74 -16.69 28.93
C TYR A 24 8.99 -17.78 27.90
N ALA A 25 8.15 -17.81 26.87
CA ALA A 25 8.28 -18.71 25.73
C ALA A 25 8.43 -17.88 24.45
N PHE A 26 9.34 -18.31 23.59
CA PHE A 26 9.68 -17.68 22.32
C PHE A 26 9.67 -18.74 21.22
N ASP A 27 9.30 -18.31 20.02
CA ASP A 27 9.74 -19.02 18.82
C ASP A 27 11.27 -18.93 18.74
N VAL A 28 11.95 -20.06 18.55
CA VAL A 28 13.41 -20.16 18.49
C VAL A 28 14.00 -19.30 17.38
N ARG A 29 13.25 -19.05 16.30
CA ARG A 29 13.65 -18.17 15.21
C ARG A 29 13.66 -16.73 15.68
N SER A 30 12.60 -16.28 16.35
CA SER A 30 12.54 -14.93 16.96
C SER A 30 13.62 -14.76 18.02
N PHE A 31 13.81 -15.77 18.86
CA PHE A 31 14.86 -15.77 19.87
C PHE A 31 16.26 -15.69 19.24
N THR A 32 16.50 -16.40 18.14
CA THR A 32 17.78 -16.32 17.41
C THR A 32 18.04 -14.90 16.91
N SER A 33 17.04 -14.20 16.34
CA SER A 33 17.21 -12.80 15.92
C SER A 33 17.39 -11.83 17.08
N LEU A 34 16.80 -12.09 18.24
CA LEU A 34 17.07 -11.30 19.46
C LEU A 34 18.53 -11.43 19.89
N LEU A 35 19.15 -12.60 19.70
CA LEU A 35 20.57 -12.83 20.02
C LEU A 35 21.54 -12.16 19.04
N GLU A 36 21.07 -11.74 17.86
CA GLU A 36 21.88 -11.02 16.86
C GLU A 36 22.04 -9.53 17.19
N GLN A 37 21.25 -9.01 18.14
CA GLN A 37 21.37 -7.64 18.62
C GLN A 37 22.67 -7.45 19.42
N GLU A 38 23.25 -6.24 19.41
CA GLU A 38 24.46 -5.92 20.21
C GLU A 38 24.26 -6.20 21.70
N ILE A 39 23.04 -5.95 22.20
CA ILE A 39 22.66 -6.14 23.60
C ILE A 39 21.32 -6.90 23.66
N PRO A 40 21.34 -8.25 23.68
CA PRO A 40 20.12 -9.05 23.72
C PRO A 40 19.31 -8.83 24.99
N GLN A 41 18.06 -8.41 24.82
CA GLN A 41 17.12 -8.17 25.92
C GLN A 41 15.81 -8.90 25.68
N ASN A 42 15.11 -9.24 26.78
CA ASN A 42 13.75 -9.75 26.68
C ASN A 42 12.84 -8.61 26.18
N PRO A 43 12.10 -8.79 25.05
CA PRO A 43 11.27 -7.73 24.47
C PRO A 43 10.10 -7.30 25.36
N TYR A 44 9.68 -8.14 26.32
CA TYR A 44 8.58 -7.85 27.24
C TYR A 44 9.04 -7.05 28.45
N THR A 45 10.22 -7.34 29.01
CA THR A 45 10.72 -6.72 30.24
C THR A 45 11.85 -5.71 30.01
N ARG A 46 12.45 -5.72 28.82
CA ARG A 46 13.67 -4.99 28.44
C ARG A 46 14.89 -5.31 29.32
N ARG A 47 14.83 -6.41 30.08
CA ARG A 47 15.97 -6.87 30.89
C ARG A 47 16.91 -7.72 30.04
N HIS A 48 18.20 -7.62 30.35
CA HIS A 48 19.21 -8.49 29.78
C HIS A 48 18.95 -9.94 30.15
N PHE A 49 19.20 -10.84 29.21
CA PHE A 49 19.19 -12.27 29.51
C PHE A 49 20.36 -12.62 30.43
N SER A 50 20.11 -13.48 31.42
CA SER A 50 21.20 -14.03 32.22
C SER A 50 22.07 -14.96 31.39
N GLU A 51 23.33 -15.13 31.78
CA GLU A 51 24.27 -16.02 31.09
C GLU A 51 23.74 -17.47 31.00
N ALA A 52 23.04 -17.92 32.04
CA ALA A 52 22.38 -19.23 32.04
C ALA A 52 21.30 -19.34 30.94
N VAL A 53 20.48 -18.30 30.75
CA VAL A 53 19.45 -18.27 29.71
C VAL A 53 20.08 -18.22 28.33
N LEU A 54 21.12 -17.41 28.12
CA LEU A 54 21.85 -17.34 26.86
C LEU A 54 22.48 -18.69 26.50
N LYS A 55 23.14 -19.35 27.46
CA LYS A 55 23.76 -20.67 27.27
C LYS A 55 22.72 -21.75 26.96
N LYS A 56 21.57 -21.71 27.65
CA LYS A 56 20.43 -22.60 27.38
C LYS A 56 19.89 -22.37 25.97
N GLY A 57 19.67 -21.12 25.58
CA GLY A 57 19.19 -20.72 24.26
C GLY A 57 20.12 -21.14 23.13
N MET A 58 21.42 -20.88 23.27
CA MET A 58 22.46 -21.32 22.33
C MET A 58 22.51 -22.85 22.18
N SER A 59 22.35 -23.58 23.29
CA SER A 59 22.31 -25.05 23.27
C SER A 59 21.06 -25.58 22.56
N PHE A 60 19.92 -24.93 22.77
CA PHE A 60 18.66 -25.26 22.10
C PHE A 60 18.74 -25.00 20.59
N ILE A 61 19.26 -23.83 20.18
CA ILE A 61 19.50 -23.51 18.77
C ILE A 61 20.39 -24.57 18.10
N ARG A 62 21.46 -25.00 18.77
CA ARG A 62 22.36 -26.05 18.26
C ARG A 62 21.65 -27.38 18.11
N TRP A 63 20.79 -27.74 19.06
CA TRP A 63 19.97 -28.95 19.00
C TRP A 63 18.98 -28.90 17.82
N CYS A 64 18.28 -27.78 17.63
CA CYS A 64 17.37 -27.57 16.50
C CYS A 64 18.09 -27.76 15.16
N ARG A 65 19.25 -27.10 14.98
CA ARG A 65 20.06 -27.21 13.76
C ARG A 65 20.52 -28.65 13.48
N LYS A 66 20.90 -29.40 14.53
CA LYS A 66 21.27 -30.82 14.41
C LYS A 66 20.10 -31.71 13.98
N LYS A 67 18.87 -31.32 14.28
CA LYS A 67 17.63 -32.00 13.88
C LYS A 67 17.11 -31.56 12.50
N GLY A 68 17.79 -30.64 11.82
CA GLY A 68 17.35 -30.09 10.54
C GLY A 68 16.27 -29.02 10.67
N ILE A 69 16.03 -28.50 11.88
CA ILE A 69 15.09 -27.40 12.12
C ILE A 69 15.81 -26.08 11.80
N ASP A 70 15.30 -25.29 10.85
CA ASP A 70 15.84 -23.96 10.55
C ASP A 70 15.52 -22.98 11.69
N THR A 71 16.56 -22.46 12.32
CA THR A 71 16.45 -21.51 13.44
C THR A 71 16.63 -20.07 12.99
N ARG A 72 16.81 -19.80 11.69
CA ARG A 72 16.90 -18.42 11.21
C ARG A 72 15.50 -17.84 11.16
N TRP A 73 15.35 -16.60 11.62
CA TRP A 73 14.18 -15.82 11.31
C TRP A 73 14.22 -15.52 9.82
N ALA A 74 13.40 -16.22 9.04
CA ALA A 74 13.09 -15.73 7.71
C ALA A 74 12.30 -14.43 7.92
N PRO A 75 12.62 -13.34 7.20
CA PRO A 75 11.64 -12.30 6.94
C PRO A 75 10.32 -12.98 6.55
N ILE A 76 9.17 -12.36 6.84
CA ILE A 76 7.93 -12.82 6.23
C ILE A 76 8.09 -12.61 4.72
N ASP A 77 8.69 -13.58 4.04
CA ASP A 77 8.70 -13.65 2.61
C ASP A 77 7.23 -13.78 2.26
N ALA A 78 6.69 -12.71 1.70
CA ALA A 78 5.29 -12.64 1.35
C ALA A 78 4.94 -13.86 0.48
N VAL A 79 4.28 -14.83 1.10
CA VAL A 79 4.17 -16.21 0.65
C VAL A 79 3.32 -16.28 -0.62
N THR A 80 2.40 -15.32 -0.78
CA THR A 80 1.48 -15.22 -1.91
C THR A 80 1.60 -13.87 -2.65
N PRO A 81 1.20 -13.81 -3.94
CA PRO A 81 1.05 -12.55 -4.66
C PRO A 81 0.15 -11.54 -3.93
N GLU A 82 -0.94 -12.00 -3.33
CA GLU A 82 -1.87 -11.21 -2.53
C GLU A 82 -1.20 -10.58 -1.31
N GLN A 83 -0.40 -11.34 -0.56
CA GLN A 83 0.34 -10.79 0.57
C GLN A 83 1.38 -9.75 0.12
N ARG A 84 2.07 -9.99 -1.00
CA ARG A 84 3.00 -9.02 -1.60
C ARG A 84 2.27 -7.74 -2.00
N PHE A 85 1.07 -7.86 -2.54
CA PHE A 85 0.23 -6.72 -2.89
C PHE A 85 -0.18 -5.93 -1.65
N GLN A 86 -0.69 -6.61 -0.61
CA GLN A 86 -1.10 -5.97 0.64
C GLN A 86 0.05 -5.22 1.30
N ILE A 87 1.23 -5.84 1.45
CA ILE A 87 2.42 -5.18 2.02
C ILE A 87 2.78 -3.93 1.22
N LYS A 88 2.84 -4.02 -0.11
CA LYS A 88 3.14 -2.86 -0.96
C LYS A 88 2.14 -1.71 -0.81
N VAL A 89 0.86 -2.02 -0.66
CA VAL A 89 -0.18 -1.00 -0.46
C VAL A 89 -0.07 -0.41 0.93
N THR A 90 0.17 -1.23 1.96
CA THR A 90 0.41 -0.76 3.33
C THR A 90 1.59 0.21 3.40
N ASP A 91 2.74 -0.16 2.81
CA ASP A 91 3.93 0.71 2.76
C ASP A 91 3.63 2.04 2.04
N LEU A 92 2.81 1.98 0.99
CA LEU A 92 2.43 3.15 0.22
C LEU A 92 1.51 4.09 1.02
N PHE A 93 0.58 3.53 1.78
CA PHE A 93 -0.35 4.29 2.62
C PHE A 93 0.34 4.89 3.84
N GLN A 94 1.31 4.19 4.44
CA GLN A 94 2.17 4.78 5.48
C GLN A 94 2.90 6.04 4.99
N LYS A 95 3.40 6.03 3.75
CA LYS A 95 4.01 7.23 3.15
C LYS A 95 3.01 8.37 2.94
N ILE A 96 1.75 8.06 2.67
CA ILE A 96 0.69 9.07 2.57
C ILE A 96 0.37 9.63 3.96
N ASP A 97 0.38 8.79 4.99
CA ASP A 97 0.21 9.21 6.39
C ASP A 97 1.32 10.17 6.85
N GLU A 98 2.57 9.92 6.48
CA GLU A 98 3.71 10.82 6.73
C GLU A 98 3.56 12.21 6.08
N LEU A 99 2.71 12.29 5.05
CA LEU A 99 2.34 13.53 4.34
C LEU A 99 1.07 14.19 4.93
N ASN A 100 0.66 13.78 6.13
CA ASN A 100 -0.45 14.30 6.94
C ASN A 100 -1.85 13.91 6.45
N TYR A 101 -1.99 12.79 5.74
CA TYR A 101 -3.29 12.21 5.39
C TYR A 101 -3.49 10.91 6.14
N TYR A 102 -4.40 10.85 7.12
CA TYR A 102 -4.78 9.60 7.78
C TYR A 102 -5.51 8.65 6.82
N THR A 103 -4.81 7.59 6.40
CA THR A 103 -5.32 6.64 5.43
C THR A 103 -5.52 5.23 5.98
N ASN A 104 -6.28 4.41 5.25
CA ASN A 104 -6.43 2.99 5.53
C ASN A 104 -6.15 2.18 4.26
N PRO A 105 -5.15 1.27 4.25
CA PRO A 105 -4.79 0.43 3.09
C PRO A 105 -5.98 -0.32 2.47
N ASP A 106 -6.98 -0.68 3.27
CA ASP A 106 -8.19 -1.36 2.80
C ASP A 106 -8.94 -0.59 1.72
N TRP A 107 -8.85 0.74 1.72
CA TRP A 107 -9.48 1.60 0.71
C TRP A 107 -8.99 1.29 -0.70
N PHE A 108 -7.76 0.78 -0.83
CA PHE A 108 -7.17 0.40 -2.10
C PHE A 108 -7.15 -1.12 -2.29
N ILE A 109 -6.87 -1.89 -1.23
CA ILE A 109 -6.82 -3.37 -1.31
C ILE A 109 -8.14 -3.97 -1.79
N LYS A 110 -9.28 -3.38 -1.37
CA LYS A 110 -10.63 -3.87 -1.70
C LYS A 110 -11.14 -3.42 -3.07
N LEU A 111 -10.35 -2.67 -3.85
CA LEU A 111 -10.78 -2.22 -5.18
C LEU A 111 -10.82 -3.38 -6.18
N THR A 112 -11.90 -3.45 -6.94
CA THR A 112 -12.04 -4.36 -8.08
C THR A 112 -11.24 -3.86 -9.29
N ALA A 113 -11.07 -4.70 -10.31
CA ALA A 113 -10.42 -4.29 -11.56
C ALA A 113 -11.08 -3.04 -12.19
N ASP A 114 -12.41 -2.97 -12.19
CA ASP A 114 -13.14 -1.80 -12.71
C ASP A 114 -12.84 -0.55 -11.88
N LYS A 115 -12.84 -0.67 -10.55
CA LYS A 115 -12.50 0.45 -9.67
C LYS A 115 -11.05 0.90 -9.78
N LEU A 116 -10.11 -0.01 -10.06
CA LEU A 116 -8.72 0.33 -10.35
C LEU A 116 -8.57 1.08 -11.68
N ARG A 117 -9.32 0.71 -12.72
CA ARG A 117 -9.38 1.48 -13.98
C ARG A 117 -9.97 2.86 -13.74
N CYS A 118 -11.08 2.94 -13.00
CA CYS A 118 -11.67 4.23 -12.63
C CYS A 118 -10.67 5.10 -11.86
N PHE A 119 -10.00 4.54 -10.86
CA PHE A 119 -9.00 5.25 -10.06
C PHE A 119 -7.90 5.86 -10.94
N TYR A 120 -7.33 5.07 -11.85
CA TYR A 120 -6.29 5.54 -12.75
C TYR A 120 -6.77 6.70 -13.64
N VAL A 121 -7.95 6.57 -14.24
CA VAL A 121 -8.52 7.56 -15.17
C VAL A 121 -8.90 8.84 -14.44
N GLU A 122 -9.53 8.75 -13.26
CA GLU A 122 -9.85 9.94 -12.46
C GLU A 122 -8.56 10.65 -12.02
N LEU A 123 -7.53 9.90 -11.63
CA LEU A 123 -6.23 10.47 -11.26
C LEU A 123 -5.53 11.12 -12.48
N TYR A 124 -5.65 10.52 -13.66
CA TYR A 124 -5.16 11.10 -14.92
C TYR A 124 -5.88 12.42 -15.24
N ASP A 125 -7.21 12.43 -15.14
CA ASP A 125 -8.04 13.62 -15.38
C ASP A 125 -7.68 14.76 -14.43
N ILE A 126 -7.53 14.44 -13.13
CA ILE A 126 -7.08 15.41 -12.13
C ILE A 126 -5.71 15.98 -12.49
N TRP A 127 -4.75 15.12 -12.84
CA TRP A 127 -3.37 15.53 -13.07
C TRP A 127 -3.17 16.38 -14.32
N TYR A 128 -3.85 16.07 -15.41
CA TYR A 128 -3.67 16.75 -16.70
C TYR A 128 -4.66 17.86 -16.96
N HIS A 129 -5.85 17.80 -16.37
CA HIS A 129 -6.95 18.72 -16.69
C HIS A 129 -7.41 19.48 -15.45
N ARG A 130 -7.97 18.80 -14.45
CA ARG A 130 -8.74 19.49 -13.40
C ARG A 130 -7.92 20.25 -12.36
N ALA A 131 -6.68 19.86 -12.14
CA ALA A 131 -5.80 20.57 -11.21
C ALA A 131 -5.14 21.81 -11.84
N GLU A 132 -5.37 22.07 -13.14
CA GLU A 132 -4.85 23.23 -13.87
C GLU A 132 -3.32 23.42 -13.75
N LEU A 133 -2.60 22.32 -13.57
CA LEU A 133 -1.16 22.36 -13.33
C LEU A 133 -0.43 22.82 -14.60
N SER A 134 0.47 23.79 -14.45
CA SER A 134 1.42 24.11 -15.51
C SER A 134 2.40 22.95 -15.72
N SER A 135 3.05 22.91 -16.88
CA SER A 135 4.10 21.92 -17.13
C SER A 135 5.26 22.02 -16.14
N GLY A 136 5.54 23.24 -15.64
CA GLY A 136 6.54 23.48 -14.61
C GLY A 136 6.13 22.82 -13.29
N MET A 137 4.91 23.08 -12.81
CA MET A 137 4.39 22.50 -11.56
C MET A 137 4.33 20.97 -11.61
N ARG A 138 3.91 20.38 -12.74
CA ARG A 138 3.97 18.93 -12.92
C ARG A 138 5.39 18.39 -12.81
N SER A 139 6.38 19.11 -13.35
CA SER A 139 7.79 18.74 -13.26
C SER A 139 8.35 18.94 -11.85
N THR A 140 7.80 19.86 -11.06
CA THR A 140 8.15 20.02 -9.64
C THR A 140 7.64 18.84 -8.82
N ILE A 141 6.36 18.47 -8.98
CA ILE A 141 5.73 17.39 -8.21
C ILE A 141 6.24 16.01 -8.67
N CYS A 142 6.49 15.83 -9.96
CA CYS A 142 7.01 14.58 -10.52
C CYS A 142 8.16 14.86 -11.51
N PRO A 143 9.38 15.09 -11.00
CA PRO A 143 10.53 15.45 -11.82
C PRO A 143 10.99 14.31 -12.74
N PRO A 144 11.52 14.64 -13.94
CA PRO A 144 12.15 13.65 -14.82
C PRO A 144 13.25 12.85 -14.08
N PRO A 145 13.41 11.54 -14.32
CA PRO A 145 12.77 10.75 -15.39
C PRO A 145 11.40 10.14 -15.02
N ALA A 146 10.81 10.51 -13.87
CA ALA A 146 9.53 9.96 -13.46
C ALA A 146 8.42 10.34 -14.46
N LYS A 147 7.57 9.35 -14.80
CA LYS A 147 6.44 9.50 -15.72
C LYS A 147 5.25 8.74 -15.12
N PRO A 148 4.37 9.41 -14.36
CA PRO A 148 3.33 8.74 -13.58
C PRO A 148 2.29 8.05 -14.48
N PHE A 149 2.02 8.61 -15.66
CA PHE A 149 1.05 8.07 -16.62
C PHE A 149 1.75 7.61 -17.89
N ARG A 150 2.14 6.33 -17.92
CA ARG A 150 2.83 5.69 -19.06
C ARG A 150 1.88 5.13 -20.11
N TYR A 151 0.64 4.86 -19.72
CA TYR A 151 -0.37 4.25 -20.58
C TYR A 151 -1.43 5.28 -20.88
N THR A 152 -2.01 5.19 -22.08
CA THR A 152 -3.16 5.99 -22.43
C THR A 152 -4.39 5.49 -21.69
N ILE A 153 -5.44 6.31 -21.60
CA ILE A 153 -6.72 5.89 -21.02
C ILE A 153 -7.27 4.67 -21.77
N GLN A 154 -7.12 4.65 -23.11
CA GLN A 154 -7.53 3.55 -23.97
C GLN A 154 -6.87 2.23 -23.55
N ASP A 155 -5.55 2.25 -23.35
CA ASP A 155 -4.80 1.07 -22.96
C ASP A 155 -5.31 0.53 -21.62
N VAL A 156 -5.50 1.41 -20.64
CA VAL A 156 -5.92 1.03 -19.28
C VAL A 156 -7.35 0.49 -19.26
N VAL A 157 -8.28 1.10 -20.01
CA VAL A 157 -9.65 0.61 -20.15
C VAL A 157 -9.67 -0.82 -20.72
N ALA A 158 -8.79 -1.12 -21.67
CA ALA A 158 -8.67 -2.44 -22.29
C ALA A 158 -7.96 -3.50 -21.42
N MET A 159 -7.22 -3.11 -20.38
CA MET A 159 -6.47 -4.05 -19.53
C MET A 159 -7.42 -4.99 -18.77
N LYS A 160 -7.27 -6.30 -18.97
CA LYS A 160 -8.08 -7.34 -18.30
C LYS A 160 -7.43 -7.88 -17.02
N ASN A 161 -6.10 -7.91 -16.96
CA ASN A 161 -5.38 -8.50 -15.83
C ASN A 161 -5.35 -7.53 -14.64
N ILE A 162 -5.93 -7.96 -13.51
CA ILE A 162 -6.00 -7.17 -12.27
C ILE A 162 -4.61 -6.89 -11.68
N ASP A 163 -3.66 -7.81 -11.78
CA ASP A 163 -2.31 -7.63 -11.23
C ASP A 163 -1.52 -6.60 -12.03
N THR A 164 -1.75 -6.53 -13.35
CA THR A 164 -1.22 -5.44 -14.18
C THR A 164 -1.80 -4.09 -13.76
N LEU A 165 -3.13 -4.02 -13.53
CA LEU A 165 -3.79 -2.80 -13.05
C LEU A 165 -3.30 -2.39 -11.65
N ARG A 166 -3.17 -3.34 -10.72
CA ARG A 166 -2.61 -3.13 -9.37
C ARG A 166 -1.19 -2.57 -9.45
N LYS A 167 -0.33 -3.20 -10.25
CA LYS A 167 1.06 -2.74 -10.44
C LYS A 167 1.10 -1.33 -11.00
N LEU A 168 0.33 -1.07 -12.06
CA LEU A 168 0.24 0.25 -12.70
C LEU A 168 -0.17 1.33 -11.70
N THR A 169 -1.30 1.12 -11.02
CA THR A 169 -1.87 2.11 -10.09
C THR A 169 -0.98 2.33 -8.86
N ILE A 170 -0.33 1.29 -8.33
CA ILE A 170 0.69 1.41 -7.26
C ILE A 170 1.89 2.22 -7.74
N ASP A 171 2.42 1.93 -8.92
CA ASP A 171 3.61 2.62 -9.44
C ASP A 171 3.32 4.09 -9.76
N THR A 172 2.16 4.39 -10.36
CA THR A 172 1.66 5.77 -10.57
C THR A 172 1.55 6.52 -9.25
N THR A 173 0.91 5.92 -8.25
CA THR A 173 0.74 6.52 -6.92
C THR A 173 2.09 6.77 -6.25
N ARG A 174 3.00 5.78 -6.26
CA ARG A 174 4.34 5.91 -5.67
C ARG A 174 5.11 7.07 -6.28
N MET A 175 5.06 7.23 -7.60
CA MET A 175 5.74 8.34 -8.27
C MET A 175 5.18 9.69 -7.81
N LEU A 176 3.86 9.85 -7.73
CA LEU A 176 3.25 11.12 -7.32
C LEU A 176 3.58 11.51 -5.88
N ILE A 177 3.61 10.57 -4.95
CA ILE A 177 3.80 10.88 -3.52
C ILE A 177 5.27 10.92 -3.09
N SER A 178 6.21 10.48 -3.93
CA SER A 178 7.63 10.33 -3.54
C SER A 178 8.65 10.96 -4.49
N ALA A 179 8.29 11.34 -5.71
CA ALA A 179 9.29 11.79 -6.70
C ALA A 179 9.82 13.20 -6.44
N ALA A 180 9.01 14.10 -5.87
CA ALA A 180 9.45 15.46 -5.57
C ALA A 180 10.47 15.50 -4.42
N THR A 181 11.41 16.43 -4.51
CA THR A 181 12.42 16.70 -3.47
C THR A 181 11.77 17.23 -2.21
N ASP A 182 10.90 18.24 -2.35
CA ASP A 182 10.35 18.97 -1.23
C ASP A 182 9.07 18.30 -0.68
N LYS A 183 8.89 18.39 0.63
CA LYS A 183 7.71 17.80 1.31
C LYS A 183 6.40 18.40 0.81
N PRO A 184 6.24 19.74 0.64
CA PRO A 184 4.99 20.33 0.16
C PRO A 184 4.54 19.79 -1.20
N ASP A 185 5.47 19.59 -2.14
CA ASP A 185 5.15 19.05 -3.46
C ASP A 185 4.73 17.57 -3.40
N ARG A 186 5.38 16.78 -2.54
CA ARG A 186 4.93 15.40 -2.25
C ARG A 186 3.55 15.37 -1.61
N THR A 187 3.27 16.31 -0.70
CA THR A 187 1.95 16.47 -0.08
C THR A 187 0.88 16.81 -1.13
N LEU A 188 1.19 17.68 -2.11
CA LEU A 188 0.28 17.92 -3.25
C LEU A 188 0.06 16.66 -4.09
N GLY A 189 1.12 15.90 -4.38
CA GLY A 189 1.00 14.61 -5.06
C GLY A 189 0.09 13.62 -4.31
N ALA A 190 0.23 13.53 -2.98
CA ALA A 190 -0.63 12.73 -2.13
C ALA A 190 -2.08 13.24 -2.12
N MET A 191 -2.29 14.56 -2.11
CA MET A 191 -3.62 15.16 -2.21
C MET A 191 -4.35 14.64 -3.45
N TYR A 192 -3.73 14.71 -4.65
CA TYR A 192 -4.38 14.26 -5.88
C TYR A 192 -4.72 12.77 -5.87
N VAL A 193 -3.81 11.95 -5.31
CA VAL A 193 -4.03 10.50 -5.13
C VAL A 193 -5.24 10.25 -4.23
N VAL A 194 -5.31 10.89 -3.06
CA VAL A 194 -6.42 10.72 -2.12
C VAL A 194 -7.72 11.23 -2.73
N THR A 195 -7.70 12.39 -3.40
CA THR A 195 -8.84 12.94 -4.15
C THR A 195 -9.39 11.94 -5.15
N ALA A 196 -8.55 11.33 -6.01
CA ALA A 196 -8.99 10.30 -6.94
C ALA A 196 -9.52 9.04 -6.22
N LEU A 197 -8.92 8.66 -5.08
CA LEU A 197 -9.34 7.50 -4.31
C LEU A 197 -10.74 7.68 -3.71
N THR A 198 -11.11 8.90 -3.31
CA THR A 198 -12.47 9.19 -2.81
C THR A 198 -13.56 8.86 -3.84
N LEU A 199 -13.29 9.03 -5.14
CA LEU A 199 -14.26 8.75 -6.20
C LEU A 199 -14.53 7.25 -6.40
N VAL A 200 -13.64 6.38 -5.94
CA VAL A 200 -13.74 4.94 -6.14
C VAL A 200 -13.94 4.14 -4.85
N SER A 201 -13.61 4.72 -3.69
CA SER A 201 -13.70 4.10 -2.37
C SER A 201 -14.59 4.93 -1.44
N ARG A 202 -15.78 4.38 -1.13
CA ARG A 202 -16.75 5.03 -0.25
C ARG A 202 -16.20 5.36 1.15
N PRO A 203 -15.51 4.43 1.85
CA PRO A 203 -14.93 4.75 3.16
C PRO A 203 -13.87 5.87 3.08
N CYS A 204 -13.17 6.01 1.95
CA CYS A 204 -12.22 7.12 1.74
C CYS A 204 -12.97 8.45 1.55
N ALA A 205 -14.06 8.45 0.77
CA ALA A 205 -14.92 9.63 0.60
C ALA A 205 -15.57 10.10 1.91
N GLU A 206 -16.00 9.17 2.76
CA GLU A 206 -16.56 9.47 4.08
C GLU A 206 -15.53 10.11 5.02
N MET A 207 -14.25 9.72 4.91
CA MET A 207 -13.17 10.35 5.66
C MET A 207 -12.77 11.71 5.07
N TYR A 208 -12.74 11.84 3.74
CA TYR A 208 -12.37 13.08 3.05
C TYR A 208 -13.52 13.69 2.22
N PRO A 209 -14.64 14.13 2.84
CA PRO A 209 -15.79 14.66 2.10
C PRO A 209 -15.44 15.84 1.21
N TRP A 210 -14.59 16.76 1.66
CA TRP A 210 -14.21 17.94 0.88
C TRP A 210 -13.41 17.58 -0.38
N LEU A 211 -12.57 16.54 -0.32
CA LEU A 211 -11.86 16.05 -1.50
C LEU A 211 -12.84 15.39 -2.46
N PHE A 212 -13.76 14.57 -1.95
CA PHE A 212 -14.82 13.96 -2.75
C PHE A 212 -15.70 14.99 -3.46
N GLU A 213 -16.14 16.02 -2.73
CA GLU A 213 -16.97 17.10 -3.26
C GLU A 213 -16.24 17.89 -4.33
N SER A 214 -14.97 18.27 -4.10
CA SER A 214 -14.15 18.96 -5.11
C SER A 214 -13.91 18.10 -6.37
N ALA A 215 -13.96 16.78 -6.22
CA ALA A 215 -13.72 15.81 -7.27
C ALA A 215 -15.00 15.39 -8.02
N THR A 216 -16.20 15.72 -7.53
CA THR A 216 -17.47 15.22 -8.08
C THR A 216 -18.12 16.23 -9.02
N PRO A 217 -18.77 15.79 -10.14
CA PRO A 217 -18.81 14.42 -10.65
C PRO A 217 -17.51 14.05 -11.38
N GLY A 218 -16.95 12.87 -11.10
CA GLY A 218 -15.81 12.32 -11.85
C GLY A 218 -16.15 11.94 -13.29
N ILE A 219 -15.14 11.67 -14.11
CA ILE A 219 -15.29 11.25 -15.52
C ILE A 219 -16.30 10.10 -15.68
N TYR A 220 -16.25 9.09 -14.81
CA TYR A 220 -17.12 7.93 -14.95
C TYR A 220 -18.57 8.22 -14.59
N ALA A 221 -18.81 9.12 -13.63
CA ALA A 221 -20.15 9.58 -13.31
C ALA A 221 -20.74 10.35 -14.50
N ARG A 222 -19.96 11.24 -15.10
CA ARG A 222 -20.33 11.99 -16.32
C ARG A 222 -20.59 11.07 -17.51
N TYR A 223 -19.74 10.05 -17.71
CA TYR A 223 -19.93 9.04 -18.75
C TYR A 223 -21.25 8.29 -18.56
N ARG A 224 -21.53 7.80 -17.35
CA ARG A 224 -22.75 7.05 -17.06
C ARG A 224 -24.00 7.89 -17.33
N THR A 225 -24.05 9.14 -16.85
CA THR A 225 -25.20 10.03 -17.08
C THR A 225 -25.44 10.32 -18.56
N LEU A 226 -24.37 10.44 -19.36
CA LEU A 226 -24.49 10.64 -20.81
C LEU A 226 -24.95 9.38 -21.55
N THR A 227 -24.56 8.19 -21.09
CA THR A 227 -25.00 6.92 -21.72
C THR A 227 -26.42 6.51 -21.32
N GLU A 228 -26.85 6.84 -20.10
CA GLU A 228 -28.21 6.54 -19.62
C GLU A 228 -29.24 7.58 -20.11
N GLY A 229 -28.78 8.75 -20.57
CA GLY A 229 -29.61 9.87 -21.06
C GLY A 229 -30.08 9.81 -22.53
N GLY A 230 -29.92 8.69 -23.24
CA GLY A 230 -30.61 8.47 -24.52
C GLY A 230 -29.77 8.54 -25.81
N LEU A 231 -28.55 7.98 -25.82
CA LEU A 231 -27.93 7.53 -27.08
C LEU A 231 -27.91 5.99 -27.13
N PRO A 232 -28.30 5.35 -28.25
CA PRO A 232 -28.23 3.90 -28.35
C PRO A 232 -26.75 3.45 -28.28
N PRO A 233 -26.48 2.27 -27.70
CA PRO A 233 -25.13 1.78 -27.36
C PRO A 233 -24.23 1.45 -28.56
N ALA A 234 -24.55 1.92 -29.77
CA ALA A 234 -23.89 1.53 -31.01
C ALA A 234 -23.11 2.65 -31.72
N THR A 235 -23.30 3.94 -31.40
CA THR A 235 -22.71 5.03 -32.20
C THR A 235 -21.48 5.71 -31.59
N VAL A 236 -21.26 5.60 -30.29
CA VAL A 236 -20.06 6.17 -29.65
C VAL A 236 -19.43 5.14 -28.72
N THR A 237 -18.29 4.59 -29.12
CA THR A 237 -17.46 3.75 -28.24
C THR A 237 -17.16 4.53 -26.95
N THR A 238 -17.23 3.90 -25.79
CA THR A 238 -16.93 4.48 -24.46
C THR A 238 -15.71 5.41 -24.46
N LEU A 239 -14.71 5.05 -25.27
CA LEU A 239 -13.46 5.79 -25.49
C LEU A 239 -13.66 7.15 -26.16
N ASN A 240 -14.50 7.24 -27.20
CA ASN A 240 -14.75 8.50 -27.91
C ASN A 240 -15.49 9.49 -27.00
N LEU A 241 -16.44 9.00 -26.20
CA LEU A 241 -17.18 9.85 -25.26
C LEU A 241 -16.28 10.35 -24.12
N ILE A 242 -15.42 9.48 -23.55
CA ILE A 242 -14.45 9.89 -22.53
C ILE A 242 -13.46 10.92 -23.09
N ASN A 243 -12.98 10.73 -24.32
CA ASN A 243 -12.10 11.71 -24.98
C ASN A 243 -12.83 13.03 -25.26
N THR A 244 -14.11 13.01 -25.64
CA THR A 244 -14.93 14.23 -25.78
C THR A 244 -15.11 14.93 -24.43
N ILE A 245 -15.34 14.19 -23.34
CA ILE A 245 -15.45 14.76 -21.98
C ILE A 245 -14.13 15.41 -21.57
N LEU A 246 -12.99 14.80 -21.89
CA LEU A 246 -11.66 15.36 -21.61
C LEU A 246 -11.36 16.60 -22.47
N ALA A 247 -11.79 16.60 -23.73
CA ALA A 247 -11.57 17.71 -24.67
C ALA A 247 -12.47 18.92 -24.37
N GLY A 248 -13.73 18.71 -23.95
CA GLY A 248 -14.68 19.77 -23.60
C GLY A 248 -14.46 20.42 -22.22
N GLN A 249 -13.35 20.10 -21.54
CA GLN A 249 -12.88 20.78 -20.32
C GLN A 249 -11.65 21.66 -20.61
N ALA A 250 -11.25 21.80 -21.88
CA ALA A 250 -10.11 22.58 -22.34
C ALA A 250 -10.50 23.88 -23.08
N GLU A 251 -11.79 24.25 -23.07
CA GLU A 251 -12.32 25.57 -23.47
C GLU A 251 -12.66 26.39 -22.23
#